data_AF-X1JZR2-F1
#
_entry.id   AF-X1JZR2-F1
#
_cell.length_a   1.000
_cell.length_b   1.000
_cell.length_c   1.000
_cell.angle_alpha   90.00
_cell.angle_beta   90.00
_cell.angle_gamma   90.00
#
_symmetry.space_group_name_H-M   'P 1'
#
loop_
_entity.id
_entity.type
_entity.pdbx_description
1 polymer ?
#
loop_
_entity_poly.entity_id
_entity_poly.type
_entity_poly.pdbx_seq_one_letter_code
_entity_poly.pdbx_strand_id
1 'polypeptide(L)'
;KLTNDYTELTQDYGNLNQDYNDLTDDYNDLKQDYNDLEQDYNTLLTEYDILFGKYQSILSVLENPLTNPVLPTYSELYYWLADDDTDSFNYTENWMCGDFSAMLMVRAKEMNWRMRISCMFWSYDGDVGWQDPTDPYGEYGHAFNVILCQDYYDDDDYF
;
A
#
# COMPACT_ATOMS: atom_id res chain seq x y z
N LYS A 1 59.24 56.75 -1.10
CA LYS A 1 58.52 56.24 0.09
C LYS A 1 57.02 56.35 -0.15
N LEU A 2 56.44 57.57 -0.15
CA LEU A 2 55.00 57.80 -0.42
C LEU A 2 54.44 57.13 -1.69
N THR A 3 55.19 57.13 -2.80
CA THR A 3 54.76 56.48 -4.05
C THR A 3 54.67 54.95 -3.94
N ASN A 4 55.57 54.33 -3.16
CA ASN A 4 55.55 52.89 -2.94
C ASN A 4 54.38 52.53 -2.03
N ASP A 5 54.21 53.28 -0.92
CA ASP A 5 53.10 53.12 0.01
C ASP A 5 51.73 53.26 -0.71
N TYR A 6 51.61 54.21 -1.66
CA TYR A 6 50.40 54.36 -2.49
C TYR A 6 50.17 53.18 -3.44
N THR A 7 51.24 52.61 -3.99
CA THR A 7 51.17 51.46 -4.90
C THR A 7 50.73 50.21 -4.16
N GLU A 8 51.32 49.97 -2.98
CA GLU A 8 50.93 48.88 -2.07
C GLU A 8 49.45 48.99 -1.68
N LEU A 9 49.00 50.17 -1.25
CA LEU A 9 47.59 50.38 -0.89
C LEU A 9 46.64 50.13 -2.07
N THR A 10 47.03 50.50 -3.28
CA THR A 10 46.22 50.26 -4.49
C THR A 10 46.11 48.76 -4.78
N GLN A 11 47.19 48.00 -4.58
CA GLN A 11 47.18 46.54 -4.73
C GLN A 11 46.32 45.86 -3.66
N ASP A 12 46.47 46.28 -2.40
CA ASP A 12 45.67 45.73 -1.29
C ASP A 12 44.17 46.00 -1.50
N TYR A 13 43.81 47.19 -1.98
CA TYR A 13 42.43 47.50 -2.36
C TYR A 13 41.92 46.60 -3.49
N GLY A 14 42.75 46.34 -4.50
CA GLY A 14 42.41 45.44 -5.60
C GLY A 14 42.16 44.00 -5.12
N ASN A 15 43.02 43.49 -4.24
CA ASN A 15 42.86 42.16 -3.63
C ASN A 15 41.59 42.10 -2.79
N LEU A 16 41.35 43.08 -1.93
CA LEU A 16 40.14 43.13 -1.10
C LEU A 16 38.86 43.17 -1.95
N ASN A 17 38.89 43.87 -3.08
CA ASN A 17 37.75 43.90 -4.00
C ASN A 17 37.52 42.55 -4.69
N GLN A 18 38.58 41.80 -4.97
CA GLN A 18 38.46 40.44 -5.47
C GLN A 18 37.87 39.51 -4.41
N ASP A 19 38.42 39.52 -3.19
CA ASP A 19 37.92 38.72 -2.07
C ASP A 19 36.44 39.02 -1.78
N TYR A 20 36.02 40.28 -1.90
CA TYR A 20 34.62 40.69 -1.75
C TYR A 20 33.71 40.10 -2.84
N ASN A 21 34.17 40.08 -4.10
CA ASN A 21 33.41 39.49 -5.19
C ASN A 21 33.31 37.98 -5.02
N ASP A 22 34.41 37.31 -4.68
CA ASP A 22 34.44 35.86 -4.46
C ASP A 22 33.48 35.48 -3.31
N LEU A 23 33.48 36.22 -2.20
CA LEU A 23 32.54 36.01 -1.10
C LEU A 23 31.08 36.26 -1.51
N THR A 24 30.85 37.19 -2.43
CA THR A 24 29.50 37.47 -2.95
C THR A 24 28.99 36.31 -3.81
N ASP A 25 29.87 35.71 -4.62
CA ASP A 25 29.56 34.54 -5.44
C ASP A 25 29.30 33.32 -4.54
N ASP A 26 30.17 33.04 -3.57
CA ASP A 26 29.99 31.97 -2.58
C ASP A 26 28.65 32.10 -1.82
N TYR A 27 28.26 33.33 -1.45
CA TYR A 27 26.99 33.59 -0.79
C TYR A 27 25.79 33.28 -1.70
N ASN A 28 25.88 33.62 -2.98
CA ASN A 28 24.80 33.34 -3.94
C ASN A 28 24.66 31.84 -4.19
N ASP A 29 25.77 31.11 -4.28
CA ASP A 29 25.77 29.65 -4.42
C ASP A 29 25.15 28.98 -3.19
N LEU A 30 25.57 29.35 -1.98
CA LEU A 30 24.97 28.82 -0.75
C LEU A 30 23.47 29.11 -0.65
N LYS A 31 23.04 30.29 -1.11
CA LYS A 31 21.62 30.64 -1.16
C LYS A 31 20.85 29.75 -2.15
N GLN A 32 21.45 29.40 -3.28
CA GLN A 32 20.84 28.48 -4.23
C GLN A 32 20.73 27.08 -3.64
N ASP A 33 21.82 26.56 -3.05
CA ASP A 33 21.85 25.26 -2.37
C ASP A 33 20.77 25.16 -1.28
N TYR A 34 20.57 26.24 -0.53
CA TYR A 34 19.52 26.31 0.49
C TYR A 34 18.11 26.19 -0.12
N ASN A 35 17.84 26.91 -1.22
CA ASN A 35 16.52 26.85 -1.88
C ASN A 35 16.26 25.45 -2.45
N ASP A 36 17.27 24.82 -3.03
CA ASP A 36 17.17 23.47 -3.59
C ASP A 36 16.89 22.45 -2.46
N LEU A 37 17.59 22.57 -1.33
CA LEU A 37 17.34 21.72 -0.16
C LEU A 37 15.94 21.92 0.43
N GLU A 38 15.43 23.17 0.45
CA GLU A 38 14.06 23.46 0.88
C GLU A 38 13.04 22.81 -0.06
N GLN A 39 13.28 22.82 -1.37
CA GLN A 39 12.42 22.15 -2.36
C GLN A 39 12.42 20.62 -2.16
N ASP A 40 13.59 20.02 -1.96
CA ASP A 40 13.73 18.58 -1.69
C ASP A 40 13.00 18.18 -0.41
N TYR A 41 13.14 18.97 0.66
CA TYR A 41 12.43 18.75 1.92
C TYR A 41 10.90 18.75 1.72
N ASN A 42 10.37 19.74 1.00
CA ASN A 42 8.93 19.84 0.74
C ASN A 42 8.41 18.67 -0.11
N THR A 43 9.22 18.20 -1.06
CA THR A 43 8.90 17.01 -1.87
C THR A 43 8.82 15.77 -0.98
N LEU A 44 9.83 15.54 -0.15
CA LEU A 44 9.87 14.41 0.79
C LEU A 44 8.71 14.44 1.80
N LEU A 45 8.37 15.62 2.31
CA LEU A 45 7.23 15.79 3.21
C LEU A 45 5.91 15.38 2.53
N THR A 46 5.73 15.78 1.27
CA THR A 46 4.54 15.40 0.48
C THR A 46 4.47 13.89 0.26
N GLU A 47 5.59 13.26 -0.08
CA GLU A 47 5.66 11.80 -0.24
C GLU A 47 5.37 11.06 1.06
N TYR A 48 5.90 11.57 2.18
CA TYR A 48 5.62 11.04 3.51
C TYR A 48 4.13 11.12 3.85
N ASP A 49 3.48 12.25 3.63
CA ASP A 49 2.06 12.42 3.92
C ASP A 49 1.18 11.48 3.10
N ILE A 50 1.52 11.26 1.81
CA ILE A 50 0.85 10.29 0.95
C ILE A 50 1.01 8.87 1.49
N LEU A 51 2.24 8.48 1.85
CA LEU A 51 2.51 7.15 2.38
C LEU A 51 1.80 6.91 3.71
N PHE A 52 1.85 7.90 4.61
CA PHE A 52 1.17 7.85 5.89
C PHE A 52 -0.34 7.74 5.72
N GLY A 53 -0.93 8.48 4.78
CA GLY A 53 -2.34 8.36 4.42
C GLY A 53 -2.71 6.95 3.93
N LYS A 54 -1.91 6.35 3.04
CA LYS A 54 -2.10 4.96 2.58
C LYS A 54 -2.04 3.96 3.74
N TYR A 55 -1.06 4.13 4.63
CA TYR A 55 -0.92 3.29 5.81
C TYR A 55 -2.17 3.36 6.72
N GLN A 56 -2.67 4.56 6.99
CA GLN A 56 -3.91 4.74 7.77
C GLN A 56 -5.11 4.10 7.09
N SER A 57 -5.20 4.17 5.76
CA SER A 57 -6.26 3.51 4.99
C SER A 57 -6.23 1.99 5.17
N ILE A 58 -5.06 1.36 5.01
CA ILE A 58 -4.89 -0.09 5.18
C ILE A 58 -5.21 -0.51 6.63
N LEU A 59 -4.70 0.23 7.62
CA LEU A 59 -5.03 -0.03 9.02
C LEU A 59 -6.53 0.02 9.26
N SER A 60 -7.22 1.01 8.68
CA SER A 60 -8.67 1.12 8.85
C SER A 60 -9.42 -0.08 8.28
N VAL A 61 -8.98 -0.60 7.13
CA VAL A 61 -9.53 -1.80 6.50
C VAL A 61 -9.28 -3.05 7.35
N LEU A 62 -8.14 -3.15 8.03
CA LEU A 62 -7.80 -4.31 8.86
C LEU A 62 -8.49 -4.30 10.22
N GLU A 63 -8.45 -3.18 10.93
CA GLU A 63 -8.83 -3.12 12.35
C GLU A 63 -10.31 -2.79 12.57
N ASN A 64 -10.94 -2.05 11.64
CA ASN A 64 -12.31 -1.60 11.83
C ASN A 64 -13.35 -2.56 11.20
N PRO A 65 -14.51 -2.73 11.86
CA PRO A 65 -15.67 -3.37 11.24
C PRO A 65 -16.14 -2.58 10.01
N LEU A 66 -16.59 -3.30 8.98
CA LEU A 66 -17.18 -2.67 7.80
C LEU A 66 -18.50 -1.97 8.17
N THR A 67 -18.64 -0.69 7.84
CA THR A 67 -19.85 0.10 8.10
C THR A 67 -20.64 0.29 6.81
N ASN A 68 -21.95 0.02 6.83
CA ASN A 68 -22.84 0.11 5.66
C ASN A 68 -22.26 -0.57 4.40
N PRO A 69 -22.05 -1.90 4.42
CA PRO A 69 -21.48 -2.63 3.30
C PRO A 69 -22.32 -2.43 2.01
N VAL A 70 -21.63 -2.24 0.89
CA VAL A 70 -22.23 -2.25 -0.44
C VAL A 70 -22.25 -3.68 -0.96
N LEU A 71 -23.36 -4.08 -1.59
CA LEU A 71 -23.44 -5.34 -2.31
C LEU A 71 -23.02 -5.10 -3.77
N PRO A 72 -21.98 -5.77 -4.29
CA PRO A 72 -21.65 -5.68 -5.70
C PRO A 72 -22.75 -6.29 -6.58
N THR A 73 -22.80 -5.90 -7.84
CA THR A 73 -23.39 -6.72 -8.91
C THR A 73 -22.49 -7.91 -9.23
N TYR A 74 -23.05 -8.94 -9.86
CA TYR A 74 -22.25 -10.05 -10.39
C TYR A 74 -21.17 -9.55 -11.35
N SER A 75 -21.48 -8.59 -12.21
CA SER A 75 -20.52 -8.04 -13.18
C SER A 75 -19.35 -7.32 -12.51
N GLU A 76 -19.61 -6.51 -11.48
CA GLU A 76 -18.56 -5.83 -10.72
C GLU A 76 -17.66 -6.83 -10.02
N LEU A 77 -18.24 -7.85 -9.39
CA LEU A 77 -17.48 -8.93 -8.76
C LEU A 77 -16.63 -9.69 -9.79
N TYR A 78 -17.20 -10.02 -10.95
CA TYR A 78 -16.50 -10.77 -12.00
C TYR A 78 -15.27 -10.02 -12.52
N TYR A 79 -15.42 -8.74 -12.86
CA TYR A 79 -14.30 -7.94 -13.34
C TYR A 79 -13.28 -7.66 -12.26
N TRP A 80 -13.72 -7.44 -11.02
CA TRP A 80 -12.82 -7.28 -9.88
C TRP A 80 -11.98 -8.54 -9.64
N LEU A 81 -12.59 -9.73 -9.67
CA LEU A 81 -11.85 -11.00 -9.54
C LEU A 81 -10.88 -11.26 -10.69
N ALA A 82 -11.17 -10.75 -11.89
CA ALA A 82 -10.27 -10.89 -13.04
C ALA A 82 -9.07 -9.94 -13.00
N ASP A 83 -9.18 -8.82 -12.29
CA ASP A 83 -8.10 -7.85 -12.08
C ASP A 83 -7.29 -8.15 -10.81
N ASP A 84 -7.93 -8.75 -9.80
CA ASP A 84 -7.28 -9.17 -8.56
C ASP A 84 -6.24 -10.28 -8.81
N ASP A 85 -5.04 -10.10 -8.25
CA ASP A 85 -3.90 -11.00 -8.45
C ASP A 85 -3.71 -12.03 -7.31
N THR A 86 -4.70 -12.26 -6.45
CA THR A 86 -4.57 -13.21 -5.32
C THR A 86 -4.30 -14.64 -5.81
N ASP A 87 -4.78 -14.98 -7.01
CA ASP A 87 -4.56 -16.30 -7.64
C ASP A 87 -3.19 -16.45 -8.33
N SER A 88 -2.40 -15.38 -8.40
CA SER A 88 -1.03 -15.43 -8.94
C SER A 88 -0.05 -16.21 -8.04
N PHE A 89 -0.41 -16.43 -6.77
CA PHE A 89 0.39 -17.15 -5.80
C PHE A 89 0.06 -18.66 -5.81
N ASN A 90 1.03 -19.49 -6.22
CA ASN A 90 0.90 -20.95 -6.15
C ASN A 90 0.81 -21.44 -4.71
N TYR A 91 -0.01 -22.46 -4.46
CA TYR A 91 -0.13 -23.06 -3.13
C TYR A 91 1.18 -23.72 -2.66
N THR A 92 1.52 -23.47 -1.41
CA THR A 92 2.68 -24.02 -0.69
C THR A 92 2.31 -24.29 0.78
N GLU A 93 3.21 -24.84 1.58
CA GLU A 93 3.00 -25.00 3.02
C GLU A 93 2.73 -23.67 3.76
N ASN A 94 3.29 -22.56 3.27
CA ASN A 94 3.11 -21.22 3.85
C ASN A 94 2.02 -20.40 3.12
N TRP A 95 1.38 -20.96 2.11
CA TRP A 95 0.36 -20.28 1.32
C TRP A 95 -0.71 -21.27 0.89
N MET A 96 -1.80 -21.31 1.63
CA MET A 96 -2.89 -22.26 1.41
C MET A 96 -4.23 -21.53 1.24
N CYS A 97 -5.29 -22.31 1.09
CA CYS A 97 -6.64 -21.81 0.95
C CYS A 97 -7.08 -20.82 2.04
N GLY A 98 -6.57 -20.96 3.27
CA GLY A 98 -6.81 -20.01 4.36
C GLY A 98 -6.19 -18.64 4.09
N ASP A 99 -4.91 -18.60 3.69
CA ASP A 99 -4.17 -17.37 3.39
C ASP A 99 -4.78 -16.66 2.18
N PHE A 100 -5.06 -17.41 1.10
CA PHE A 100 -5.78 -16.92 -0.07
C PHE A 100 -7.12 -16.28 0.33
N SER A 101 -7.93 -17.00 1.13
CA SER A 101 -9.26 -16.53 1.52
C SER A 101 -9.21 -15.28 2.38
N ALA A 102 -8.22 -15.19 3.27
CA ALA A 102 -8.01 -14.02 4.11
C ALA A 102 -7.59 -12.80 3.28
N MET A 103 -6.61 -12.97 2.37
CA MET A 103 -6.14 -11.89 1.51
C MET A 103 -7.24 -11.35 0.61
N LEU A 104 -7.95 -12.24 -0.10
CA LEU A 104 -9.04 -11.84 -1.00
C LEU A 104 -10.17 -11.12 -0.23
N MET A 105 -10.49 -11.57 0.98
CA MET A 105 -11.48 -10.91 1.84
C MET A 105 -11.04 -9.50 2.23
N VAL A 106 -9.78 -9.30 2.63
CA VAL A 106 -9.24 -7.97 2.98
C VAL A 106 -9.31 -7.02 1.78
N ARG A 107 -8.96 -7.49 0.59
CA ARG A 107 -9.05 -6.69 -0.64
C ARG A 107 -10.50 -6.32 -0.99
N ALA A 108 -11.44 -7.25 -0.82
CA ALA A 108 -12.86 -6.94 -0.99
C ALA A 108 -13.36 -5.86 -0.01
N LYS A 109 -12.80 -5.78 1.21
CA LYS A 109 -13.15 -4.71 2.15
C LYS A 109 -12.73 -3.32 1.66
N GLU A 110 -11.70 -3.19 0.82
CA GLU A 110 -11.31 -1.91 0.20
C GLU A 110 -12.42 -1.35 -0.69
N MET A 111 -13.21 -2.23 -1.30
CA MET A 111 -14.39 -1.89 -2.09
C MET A 111 -15.64 -1.62 -1.23
N ASN A 112 -15.49 -1.63 0.09
CA ASN A 112 -16.59 -1.64 1.07
C ASN A 112 -17.56 -2.82 0.85
N TRP A 113 -17.06 -3.96 0.35
CA TRP A 113 -17.84 -5.18 0.14
C TRP A 113 -17.71 -6.16 1.31
N ARG A 114 -18.81 -6.83 1.64
CA ARG A 114 -18.82 -7.87 2.68
C ARG A 114 -18.58 -9.25 2.08
N MET A 115 -17.31 -9.58 1.88
CA MET A 115 -16.87 -10.94 1.59
C MET A 115 -16.65 -11.72 2.91
N ARG A 116 -17.07 -12.98 2.95
CA ARG A 116 -16.90 -13.89 4.08
C ARG A 116 -15.96 -15.02 3.70
N ILE A 117 -15.38 -15.65 4.71
CA ILE A 117 -14.62 -16.90 4.58
C ILE A 117 -15.51 -18.02 5.11
N SER A 118 -15.67 -19.07 4.32
CA SER A 118 -16.33 -20.31 4.71
C SER A 118 -15.26 -21.40 4.79
N CYS A 119 -15.23 -22.11 5.91
CA CYS A 119 -14.34 -23.26 6.09
C CYS A 119 -15.18 -24.54 6.12
N MET A 120 -14.76 -25.54 5.36
CA MET A 120 -15.38 -26.87 5.33
C MET A 120 -14.35 -27.93 5.70
N PHE A 121 -14.78 -28.91 6.49
CA PHE A 121 -13.96 -30.03 6.93
C PHE A 121 -14.66 -31.34 6.54
N TRP A 122 -13.88 -32.34 6.13
CA TRP A 122 -14.42 -33.64 5.73
C TRP A 122 -13.39 -34.77 5.93
N SER A 123 -13.89 -36.01 5.89
CA SER A 123 -13.12 -37.25 5.88
C SER A 123 -13.64 -38.17 4.78
N TYR A 124 -12.89 -39.19 4.42
CA TYR A 124 -13.30 -40.29 3.55
C TYR A 124 -13.41 -41.60 4.33
N ASP A 125 -13.97 -42.63 3.69
CA ASP A 125 -14.09 -43.97 4.28
C ASP A 125 -12.71 -44.54 4.64
N GLY A 126 -12.52 -44.82 5.92
CA GLY A 126 -11.27 -45.31 6.49
C GLY A 126 -10.38 -44.25 7.15
N ASP A 127 -10.70 -42.96 7.05
CA ASP A 127 -9.96 -41.89 7.71
C ASP A 127 -10.34 -41.75 9.20
N VAL A 128 -9.46 -41.09 9.97
CA VAL A 128 -9.77 -40.66 11.34
C VAL A 128 -11.01 -39.74 11.34
N GLY A 129 -11.95 -40.00 12.26
CA GLY A 129 -13.19 -39.24 12.37
C GLY A 129 -14.30 -39.63 11.37
N TRP A 130 -14.07 -40.60 10.47
CA TRP A 130 -15.10 -41.06 9.54
C TRP A 130 -16.28 -41.70 10.29
N GLN A 131 -17.47 -41.10 10.13
CA GLN A 131 -18.70 -41.46 10.86
C GLN A 131 -18.57 -41.40 12.39
N ASP A 132 -17.58 -40.68 12.93
CA ASP A 132 -17.46 -40.45 14.36
C ASP A 132 -18.22 -39.19 14.76
N PRO A 133 -19.37 -39.29 15.45
CA PRO A 133 -20.13 -38.12 15.88
C PRO A 133 -19.43 -37.32 16.99
N THR A 134 -18.37 -37.85 17.60
CA THR A 134 -17.60 -37.17 18.65
C THR A 134 -16.45 -36.33 18.10
N ASP A 135 -15.97 -36.64 16.90
CA ASP A 135 -14.96 -35.87 16.17
C ASP A 135 -15.34 -35.74 14.68
N PRO A 136 -16.33 -34.87 14.36
CA PRO A 136 -16.89 -34.78 13.02
C PRO A 136 -15.99 -34.04 12.03
N TYR A 137 -14.87 -33.48 12.47
CA TYR A 137 -13.95 -32.69 11.66
C TYR A 137 -12.80 -33.61 11.21
N GLY A 138 -13.01 -34.31 10.09
CA GLY A 138 -11.99 -35.18 9.50
C GLY A 138 -10.65 -34.49 9.19
N GLU A 139 -9.68 -35.25 8.69
CA GLU A 139 -8.31 -34.76 8.46
C GLU A 139 -8.18 -33.69 7.35
N TYR A 140 -9.21 -33.49 6.53
CA TYR A 140 -9.19 -32.55 5.42
C TYR A 140 -9.98 -31.29 5.74
N GLY A 141 -9.45 -30.15 5.30
CA GLY A 141 -10.10 -28.86 5.42
C GLY A 141 -9.84 -27.98 4.20
N HIS A 142 -10.80 -27.13 3.87
CA HIS A 142 -10.67 -26.11 2.84
C HIS A 142 -11.37 -24.82 3.26
N ALA A 143 -10.75 -23.68 2.95
CA ALA A 143 -11.34 -22.36 3.12
C ALA A 143 -11.58 -21.73 1.75
N PHE A 144 -12.71 -21.07 1.59
CA PHE A 144 -13.06 -20.35 0.37
C PHE A 144 -13.92 -19.13 0.69
N ASN A 145 -14.01 -18.18 -0.24
CA ASN A 145 -14.76 -16.96 -0.06
C ASN A 145 -16.22 -17.09 -0.50
N VAL A 146 -17.10 -16.36 0.19
CA VAL A 146 -18.52 -16.21 -0.17
C VAL A 146 -18.91 -14.74 -0.09
N ILE A 147 -19.59 -14.25 -1.12
CA ILE A 147 -20.08 -12.87 -1.21
C ILE A 147 -21.50 -12.86 -1.79
N LEU A 148 -22.34 -11.94 -1.31
CA LEU A 148 -23.69 -11.74 -1.83
C LEU A 148 -23.67 -10.63 -2.87
N CYS A 149 -24.28 -10.88 -4.02
CA CYS A 149 -24.49 -9.86 -5.05
C CYS A 149 -25.93 -9.33 -5.01
N GLN A 150 -26.13 -8.06 -5.38
CA GLN A 150 -27.45 -7.41 -5.31
C GLN A 150 -28.42 -7.84 -6.42
N ASP A 151 -27.89 -8.33 -7.53
CA ASP A 151 -28.60 -8.72 -8.75
C ASP A 151 -28.83 -10.24 -8.85
N TYR A 152 -28.61 -10.98 -7.75
CA TYR A 152 -29.05 -12.37 -7.64
C TYR A 152 -30.55 -12.42 -7.34
N TYR A 153 -31.36 -12.06 -8.34
CA TYR A 153 -32.73 -12.51 -8.47
C TYR A 153 -32.76 -13.48 -9.64
N ASP A 154 -33.28 -14.69 -9.37
CA ASP A 154 -33.48 -15.79 -10.30
C ASP A 154 -34.02 -15.32 -11.67
N ASP A 155 -33.21 -15.46 -12.70
CA ASP A 155 -33.68 -15.59 -14.09
C ASP A 155 -33.85 -17.09 -14.48
N ASP A 156 -33.85 -17.99 -13.49
CA ASP A 156 -34.26 -19.41 -13.65
C ASP A 156 -35.80 -19.58 -13.53
N ASP A 157 -36.55 -18.57 -13.95
CA ASP A 157 -37.98 -18.66 -14.31
C ASP A 157 -38.12 -18.90 -15.83
N TYR A 158 -37.26 -19.76 -16.39
CA TYR A 158 -37.38 -20.28 -17.75
C TYR A 158 -37.28 -21.81 -17.79
N PHE A 159 -38.47 -22.42 -17.76
CA PHE A 159 -38.87 -23.78 -18.18
C PHE A 159 -38.61 -24.98 -17.26
#